data_AF-A0AAE0Q974-F1
#
_entry.id   AF-A0AAE0Q974-F1
#
_cell.length_a   1.000
_cell.length_b   1.000
_cell.length_c   1.000
_cell.angle_alpha   90.00
_cell.angle_beta   90.00
_cell.angle_gamma   90.00
#
_symmetry.space_group_name_H-M   'P 1'
#
loop_
_entity.id
_entity.type
_entity.pdbx_description
1 polymer ?
#
loop_
_entity_poly.entity_id
_entity_poly.type
_entity_poly.pdbx_seq_one_letter_code
_entity_poly.pdbx_strand_id
1 'polypeptide(L)'
;MTRNWNLPLITKRLNARYDWLNGRWEKVQYVLVGAGDGCEPFPAAEGAVAWVSESGCSFFTKIKAMADSKAVGVLVYALPGNPIQDMHCAGDECNTTLNIPAAMLHYEPAVAQALSFDFNADLLERVKRPAAVLPVFNNTLMQGEAGAQAVVQLPKDLLMYDVLELDAALSCPGRRDETCAHWDHTVQLFICCDHFSPHCNMEIGRWITAFRRGTGRWLTDVSPLLPLLNSERCALVMKTPPWAMPWITSLNLRFSHSNRSGNVSEKLYPFKLMFLYKGGAFDRDYNSRFQEVKFTVPPSTKKVELYAVITGQGSDENNCGEFCVTSHFFLVNGIHNNSLTFDSADLPLGCAMRVGEGAVPNEHGTWLYGRAGWCDGLQVDPWRVDLTPQLDLSASNTILYFGLYEGRNPSPTRDPGYIIMYSYLIFYKRFPNINKTWQKSFFNIFRILI
;
A
#
# COMPACT_ATOMS: atom_id res chain seq x y z
N MET A 1 -34.13 -18.58 -13.43
CA MET A 1 -33.67 -19.27 -14.66
C MET A 1 -32.15 -19.17 -14.70
N THR A 2 -31.48 -20.23 -14.28
CA THR A 2 -30.02 -20.35 -14.19
C THR A 2 -29.43 -20.62 -15.58
N ARG A 3 -28.74 -19.63 -16.15
CA ARG A 3 -27.84 -19.88 -17.29
C ARG A 3 -26.52 -20.39 -16.72
N ASN A 4 -26.36 -21.71 -16.73
CA ASN A 4 -25.06 -22.36 -16.59
C ASN A 4 -24.17 -21.91 -17.76
N TRP A 5 -23.14 -21.14 -17.46
CA TRP A 5 -22.07 -20.86 -18.42
C TRP A 5 -21.05 -21.99 -18.33
N ASN A 6 -21.17 -22.98 -19.22
CA ASN A 6 -20.07 -23.89 -19.54
C ASN A 6 -19.18 -23.18 -20.57
N LEU A 7 -18.24 -22.35 -20.10
CA LEU A 7 -17.08 -22.00 -20.91
C LEU A 7 -16.07 -23.13 -20.76
N PRO A 8 -15.82 -23.96 -21.79
CA PRO A 8 -14.66 -24.82 -21.76
C PRO A 8 -13.44 -23.90 -21.79
N LEU A 9 -12.70 -23.83 -20.69
CA LEU A 9 -11.32 -23.37 -20.68
C LEU A 9 -10.52 -24.35 -21.56
N ILE A 10 -10.48 -24.09 -22.87
CA ILE A 10 -9.60 -24.82 -23.78
C ILE A 10 -8.20 -24.25 -23.56
N THR A 11 -7.48 -24.82 -22.60
CA THR A 11 -6.03 -24.62 -22.51
C THR A 11 -5.41 -25.38 -23.69
N LYS A 12 -4.88 -24.65 -24.67
CA LYS A 12 -4.05 -25.28 -25.70
C LYS A 12 -2.81 -25.86 -25.00
N ARG A 13 -2.74 -27.19 -24.98
CA ARG A 13 -1.63 -27.97 -24.46
C ARG A 13 -0.34 -27.63 -25.23
N LEU A 14 0.62 -26.97 -24.58
CA LEU A 14 2.01 -26.80 -25.07
C LEU A 14 2.97 -27.75 -24.31
N ASN A 15 2.54 -28.99 -24.01
CA ASN A 15 3.33 -29.99 -23.26
C ASN A 15 4.66 -30.43 -23.93
N ALA A 16 5.03 -29.86 -25.07
CA ALA A 16 6.24 -30.25 -25.81
C ALA A 16 7.41 -29.25 -25.70
N ARG A 17 7.34 -28.23 -24.83
CA ARG A 17 8.38 -27.18 -24.76
C ARG A 17 9.11 -27.01 -23.42
N TYR A 18 8.75 -27.75 -22.37
CA TYR A 18 9.29 -27.51 -21.02
C TYR A 18 9.85 -28.79 -20.38
N ASP A 19 11.10 -29.11 -20.66
CA ASP A 19 11.79 -30.28 -20.07
C ASP A 19 11.96 -30.16 -18.54
N TRP A 20 11.85 -28.94 -18.02
CA TRP A 20 12.00 -28.59 -16.61
C TRP A 20 10.67 -28.59 -15.82
N LEU A 21 9.50 -28.71 -16.48
CA LEU A 21 8.19 -28.61 -15.85
C LEU A 21 7.34 -29.87 -16.14
N ASN A 22 7.24 -30.76 -15.14
CA ASN A 22 6.65 -32.10 -15.32
C ASN A 22 5.31 -32.33 -14.60
N GLY A 23 4.77 -31.31 -13.93
CA GLY A 23 3.48 -31.45 -13.24
C GLY A 23 2.27 -31.52 -14.19
N ARG A 24 1.17 -32.08 -13.70
CA ARG A 24 -0.05 -32.31 -14.48
C ARG A 24 -1.29 -31.80 -13.77
N TRP A 25 -2.14 -31.10 -14.51
CA TRP A 25 -3.45 -30.67 -14.03
C TRP A 25 -4.38 -31.88 -13.95
N GLU A 26 -5.01 -32.06 -12.80
CA GLU A 26 -6.08 -33.02 -12.61
C GLU A 26 -7.42 -32.41 -13.05
N LYS A 27 -8.41 -33.25 -13.35
CA LYS A 27 -9.76 -32.79 -13.70
C LYS A 27 -10.59 -32.56 -12.43
N VAL A 28 -10.15 -31.62 -11.61
CA VAL A 28 -10.80 -31.22 -10.36
C VAL A 28 -11.04 -29.71 -10.35
N GLN A 29 -11.84 -29.23 -9.41
CA GLN A 29 -11.97 -27.80 -9.17
C GLN A 29 -10.78 -27.31 -8.33
N TYR A 30 -10.26 -26.15 -8.71
CA TYR A 30 -9.14 -25.51 -8.02
C TYR A 30 -9.59 -24.17 -7.45
N VAL A 31 -9.07 -23.83 -6.28
CA VAL A 31 -9.15 -22.48 -5.72
C VAL A 31 -7.99 -21.68 -6.30
N LEU A 32 -8.27 -20.52 -6.89
CA LEU A 32 -7.24 -19.58 -7.32
C LEU A 32 -6.92 -18.61 -6.19
N VAL A 33 -5.65 -18.23 -6.07
CA VAL A 33 -5.22 -17.13 -5.20
C VAL A 33 -4.23 -16.24 -5.95
N GLY A 34 -4.39 -14.92 -5.82
CA GLY A 34 -3.47 -13.95 -6.39
C GLY A 34 -2.15 -13.95 -5.62
N ALA A 35 -1.03 -14.15 -6.31
CA ALA A 35 0.30 -14.24 -5.71
C ALA A 35 1.31 -13.26 -6.34
N GLY A 36 0.82 -12.11 -6.84
CA GLY A 36 1.67 -11.03 -7.36
C GLY A 36 2.50 -11.45 -8.57
N ASP A 37 3.80 -11.15 -8.55
CA ASP A 37 4.77 -11.60 -9.56
C ASP A 37 5.28 -13.03 -9.34
N GLY A 38 4.98 -13.62 -8.17
CA GLY A 38 5.38 -14.94 -7.73
C GLY A 38 6.89 -15.13 -7.51
N CYS A 39 7.68 -14.06 -7.41
CA CYS A 39 9.14 -14.17 -7.31
C CYS A 39 9.66 -14.57 -5.94
N GLU A 40 8.84 -14.40 -4.90
CA GLU A 40 9.12 -14.80 -3.53
C GLU A 40 8.08 -15.82 -3.03
N PRO A 41 8.43 -16.68 -2.04
CA PRO A 41 7.47 -17.60 -1.44
C PRO A 41 6.24 -16.87 -0.88
N PHE A 42 5.06 -17.41 -1.15
CA PHE A 42 3.76 -16.85 -0.78
C PHE A 42 2.93 -17.88 -0.01
N PRO A 43 3.01 -17.92 1.34
CA PRO A 43 2.36 -18.95 2.16
C PRO A 43 0.84 -19.12 1.96
N ALA A 44 0.14 -18.07 1.53
CA ALA A 44 -1.29 -18.14 1.23
C ALA A 44 -1.63 -18.96 -0.02
N ALA A 45 -0.62 -19.41 -0.79
CA ALA A 45 -0.80 -20.34 -1.90
C ALA A 45 -0.91 -21.82 -1.46
N GLU A 46 -0.67 -22.16 -0.19
CA GLU A 46 -0.73 -23.55 0.27
C GLU A 46 -2.10 -24.19 -0.05
N GLY A 47 -2.09 -25.26 -0.84
CA GLY A 47 -3.32 -25.96 -1.25
C GLY A 47 -4.12 -25.29 -2.39
N ALA A 48 -3.68 -24.14 -2.90
CA ALA A 48 -4.35 -23.37 -3.95
C ALA A 48 -3.51 -23.28 -5.24
N VAL A 49 -4.14 -22.82 -6.32
CA VAL A 49 -3.47 -22.48 -7.58
C VAL A 49 -3.03 -21.02 -7.53
N ALA A 50 -1.74 -20.78 -7.63
CA ALA A 50 -1.18 -19.44 -7.63
C ALA A 50 -1.42 -18.75 -8.98
N TRP A 51 -2.05 -17.58 -8.97
CA TRP A 51 -2.23 -16.69 -10.12
C TRP A 51 -1.16 -15.60 -10.09
N VAL A 52 -0.21 -15.64 -11.02
CA VAL A 52 1.04 -14.86 -10.98
C VAL A 52 1.34 -14.15 -12.31
N SER A 53 1.97 -12.97 -12.25
CA SER A 53 2.33 -12.21 -13.46
C SER A 53 3.50 -12.82 -14.20
N GLU A 54 3.57 -12.65 -15.52
CA GLU A 54 4.77 -12.99 -16.31
C GLU A 54 6.00 -12.12 -15.96
N SER A 55 5.83 -10.94 -15.35
CA SER A 55 6.93 -10.01 -14.98
C SER A 55 7.68 -10.41 -13.70
N GLY A 56 8.74 -9.65 -13.37
CA GLY A 56 9.49 -9.73 -12.11
C GLY A 56 10.78 -10.55 -12.16
N CYS A 57 10.65 -11.86 -12.40
CA CYS A 57 11.75 -12.84 -12.38
C CYS A 57 11.52 -13.95 -13.42
N SER A 58 12.49 -14.86 -13.58
CA SER A 58 12.37 -16.01 -14.48
C SER A 58 11.13 -16.86 -14.17
N PHE A 59 10.57 -17.50 -15.20
CA PHE A 59 9.44 -18.42 -15.02
C PHE A 59 9.79 -19.57 -14.07
N PHE A 60 11.04 -20.05 -14.13
CA PHE A 60 11.53 -21.08 -13.21
C PHE A 60 11.47 -20.63 -11.77
N THR A 61 12.07 -19.48 -11.45
CA THR A 61 12.09 -18.92 -10.08
C THR A 61 10.66 -18.75 -9.55
N LYS A 62 9.77 -18.24 -10.39
CA LYS A 62 8.37 -18.03 -10.04
C LYS A 62 7.63 -19.31 -9.68
N ILE A 63 7.74 -20.32 -10.54
CA ILE A 63 7.07 -21.61 -10.34
C ILE A 63 7.69 -22.33 -9.14
N LYS A 64 9.00 -22.23 -8.95
CA LYS A 64 9.70 -22.80 -7.79
C LYS A 64 9.25 -22.16 -6.48
N ALA A 65 9.18 -20.84 -6.41
CA ALA A 65 8.72 -20.13 -5.22
C ALA A 65 7.29 -20.54 -4.82
N MET A 66 6.40 -20.68 -5.80
CA MET A 66 5.02 -21.16 -5.54
C MET A 66 4.99 -22.64 -5.14
N ALA A 67 5.84 -23.49 -5.73
CA ALA A 67 5.98 -24.88 -5.31
C ALA A 67 6.50 -25.00 -3.87
N ASP A 68 7.50 -24.19 -3.51
CA ASP A 68 8.05 -24.09 -2.15
C ASP A 68 7.00 -23.57 -1.16
N SER A 69 6.02 -22.80 -1.66
CA SER A 69 4.83 -22.36 -0.92
C SER A 69 3.70 -23.40 -0.86
N LYS A 70 3.97 -24.62 -1.34
CA LYS A 70 3.01 -25.73 -1.42
C LYS A 70 1.75 -25.42 -2.23
N ALA A 71 1.88 -24.59 -3.25
CA ALA A 71 0.82 -24.42 -4.24
C ALA A 71 0.54 -25.75 -4.95
N VAL A 72 -0.72 -26.01 -5.29
CA VAL A 72 -1.10 -27.21 -6.06
C VAL A 72 -0.99 -27.01 -7.56
N GLY A 73 -0.71 -25.78 -8.00
CA GLY A 73 -0.46 -25.41 -9.39
C GLY A 73 -0.14 -23.93 -9.55
N VAL A 74 0.34 -23.53 -10.73
CA VAL A 74 0.71 -22.14 -11.04
C VAL A 74 0.10 -21.73 -12.39
N LEU A 75 -0.69 -20.68 -12.40
CA LEU A 75 -1.19 -20.04 -13.61
C LEU A 75 -0.46 -18.72 -13.78
N VAL A 76 0.37 -18.65 -14.82
CA VAL A 76 1.07 -17.43 -15.21
C VAL A 76 0.20 -16.69 -16.21
N TYR A 77 -0.08 -15.40 -16.01
CA TYR A 77 -0.76 -14.62 -17.03
C TYR A 77 0.20 -13.72 -17.79
N ALA A 78 0.01 -13.67 -19.11
CA ALA A 78 0.60 -12.66 -19.98
C ALA A 78 0.03 -11.29 -19.60
N LEU A 79 0.90 -10.27 -19.47
CA LEU A 79 0.47 -8.89 -19.33
C LEU A 79 -0.29 -8.49 -20.61
N PRO A 80 -1.35 -7.67 -20.52
CA PRO A 80 -2.11 -7.33 -21.72
C PRO A 80 -1.32 -6.58 -22.78
N GLY A 81 -1.61 -6.95 -24.02
CA GLY A 81 -0.79 -6.58 -25.17
C GLY A 81 0.31 -7.59 -25.47
N ASN A 82 0.78 -8.35 -24.47
CA ASN A 82 1.79 -9.37 -24.69
C ASN A 82 1.17 -10.68 -25.21
N PRO A 83 1.80 -11.33 -26.19
CA PRO A 83 1.43 -12.68 -26.56
C PRO A 83 1.74 -13.64 -25.41
N ILE A 84 1.04 -14.78 -25.34
CA ILE A 84 1.47 -15.88 -24.47
C ILE A 84 2.87 -16.29 -24.91
N GLN A 85 3.77 -16.35 -23.94
CA GLN A 85 5.17 -16.71 -24.13
C GLN A 85 5.41 -18.17 -23.76
N ASP A 86 6.56 -18.67 -24.20
CA ASP A 86 7.05 -19.94 -23.70
C ASP A 86 7.69 -19.71 -22.31
N MET A 87 7.28 -20.50 -21.32
CA MET A 87 7.90 -20.52 -19.99
C MET A 87 9.29 -21.16 -20.04
N HIS A 88 10.30 -20.42 -20.48
CA HIS A 88 11.68 -20.90 -20.55
C HIS A 88 12.36 -20.91 -19.17
N CYS A 89 13.33 -21.80 -18.99
CA CYS A 89 14.31 -21.79 -17.92
C CYS A 89 15.62 -21.16 -18.43
N ALA A 90 16.45 -20.61 -17.54
CA ALA A 90 17.73 -19.99 -17.88
C ALA A 90 18.91 -20.67 -17.17
N GLY A 91 19.92 -21.10 -17.94
CA GLY A 91 21.16 -21.67 -17.41
C GLY A 91 20.92 -22.88 -16.51
N ASP A 92 21.46 -22.84 -15.28
CA ASP A 92 21.37 -23.95 -14.32
C ASP A 92 19.95 -24.25 -13.84
N GLU A 93 19.00 -23.32 -14.01
CA GLU A 93 17.58 -23.55 -13.76
C GLU A 93 17.06 -24.76 -14.55
N CYS A 94 17.53 -24.92 -15.79
CA CYS A 94 17.11 -25.99 -16.69
C CYS A 94 17.57 -27.39 -16.24
N ASN A 95 18.54 -27.47 -15.32
CA ASN A 95 19.01 -28.72 -14.74
C ASN A 95 18.12 -29.22 -13.60
N THR A 96 17.16 -28.41 -13.15
CA THR A 96 16.23 -28.75 -12.07
C THR A 96 14.83 -28.96 -12.62
N THR A 97 14.23 -30.10 -12.29
CA THR A 97 12.85 -30.41 -12.66
C THR A 97 11.88 -30.00 -11.55
N LEU A 98 10.84 -29.25 -11.90
CA LEU A 98 9.72 -28.93 -11.02
C LEU A 98 8.52 -29.84 -11.35
N ASN A 99 7.94 -30.44 -10.31
CA ASN A 99 6.80 -31.35 -10.44
C ASN A 99 5.50 -30.71 -9.92
N ILE A 100 5.22 -29.50 -10.38
CA ILE A 100 3.99 -28.75 -10.11
C ILE A 100 3.34 -28.41 -11.45
N PRO A 101 2.02 -28.55 -11.62
CA PRO A 101 1.39 -28.16 -12.88
C PRO A 101 1.46 -26.64 -13.04
N ALA A 102 1.88 -26.18 -14.21
CA ALA A 102 1.79 -24.78 -14.54
C ALA A 102 1.34 -24.55 -15.98
N ALA A 103 0.69 -23.42 -16.22
CA ALA A 103 0.28 -23.00 -17.56
C ALA A 103 0.32 -21.48 -17.68
N MET A 104 0.63 -21.00 -18.88
CA MET A 104 0.51 -19.59 -19.22
C MET A 104 -0.82 -19.31 -19.92
N LEU A 105 -1.48 -18.23 -19.52
CA LEU A 105 -2.80 -17.80 -20.01
C LEU A 105 -2.78 -16.31 -20.35
N HIS A 106 -3.81 -15.82 -21.05
CA HIS A 106 -4.04 -14.38 -21.12
C HIS A 106 -4.60 -13.87 -19.79
N TYR A 107 -4.33 -12.59 -19.47
CA TYR A 107 -5.01 -11.92 -18.38
C TYR A 107 -6.53 -11.92 -18.60
N GLU A 108 -7.28 -12.37 -17.59
CA GLU A 108 -8.73 -12.49 -17.63
C GLU A 108 -9.36 -11.53 -16.60
N PRO A 109 -10.07 -10.48 -17.04
CA PRO A 109 -10.70 -9.51 -16.14
C PRO A 109 -11.67 -10.14 -15.12
N ALA A 110 -12.34 -11.24 -15.49
CA ALA A 110 -13.22 -11.95 -14.57
C ALA A 110 -12.46 -12.60 -13.40
N VAL A 111 -11.22 -13.06 -13.63
CA VAL A 111 -10.35 -13.59 -12.57
C VAL A 111 -9.92 -12.47 -11.63
N ALA A 112 -9.53 -11.31 -12.16
CA ALA A 112 -9.19 -10.15 -11.34
C ALA A 112 -10.37 -9.71 -10.45
N GLN A 113 -11.58 -9.68 -11.02
CA GLN A 113 -12.78 -9.39 -10.24
C GLN A 113 -13.03 -10.43 -9.13
N ALA A 114 -12.78 -11.72 -9.41
CA ALA A 114 -12.91 -12.77 -8.40
C ALA A 114 -11.94 -12.56 -7.22
N LEU A 115 -10.68 -12.24 -7.52
CA LEU A 115 -9.64 -11.96 -6.51
C LEU A 115 -9.97 -10.77 -5.61
N SER A 116 -10.75 -9.79 -6.10
CA SER A 116 -11.26 -8.70 -5.28
C SER A 116 -12.18 -9.19 -4.14
N PHE A 117 -12.93 -10.28 -4.34
CA PHE A 117 -13.76 -10.84 -3.27
C PHE A 117 -12.92 -11.43 -2.15
N ASP A 118 -11.79 -12.06 -2.46
CA ASP A 118 -10.87 -12.61 -1.46
C ASP A 118 -10.25 -11.48 -0.63
N PHE A 119 -9.81 -10.40 -1.27
CA PHE A 119 -9.36 -9.18 -0.58
C PHE A 119 -10.44 -8.64 0.36
N ASN A 120 -11.68 -8.50 -0.12
CA ASN A 120 -12.78 -7.99 0.70
C ASN A 120 -13.09 -8.91 1.89
N ALA A 121 -12.99 -10.23 1.71
CA ALA A 121 -13.16 -11.19 2.79
C ALA A 121 -12.04 -11.06 3.85
N ASP A 122 -10.77 -10.98 3.44
CA ASP A 122 -9.65 -10.74 4.35
C ASP A 122 -9.80 -9.40 5.09
N LEU A 123 -10.16 -8.33 4.37
CA LEU A 123 -10.40 -7.02 4.95
C LEU A 123 -11.49 -7.09 6.03
N LEU A 124 -12.60 -7.80 5.79
CA LEU A 124 -13.64 -7.99 6.79
C LEU A 124 -13.13 -8.73 8.03
N GLU A 125 -12.30 -9.76 7.86
CA GLU A 125 -11.68 -10.47 8.98
C GLU A 125 -10.69 -9.57 9.75
N ARG A 126 -9.89 -8.76 9.05
CA ARG A 126 -8.99 -7.78 9.67
C ARG A 126 -9.74 -6.72 10.47
N VAL A 127 -10.83 -6.18 9.92
CA VAL A 127 -11.70 -5.21 10.60
C VAL A 127 -12.43 -5.81 11.81
N LYS A 128 -12.66 -7.12 11.86
CA LYS A 128 -13.21 -7.81 13.04
C LYS A 128 -12.19 -8.03 14.15
N ARG A 129 -10.88 -7.90 13.88
CA ARG A 129 -9.84 -8.06 14.92
C ARG A 129 -10.09 -7.10 16.08
N PRO A 130 -9.89 -7.53 17.34
CA PRO A 130 -10.09 -6.67 18.51
C PRO A 130 -9.26 -5.39 18.42
N ALA A 131 -9.93 -4.25 18.50
CA ALA A 131 -9.33 -2.93 18.54
C ALA A 131 -10.24 -1.97 19.32
N ALA A 132 -9.66 -0.95 19.95
CA ALA A 132 -10.42 0.21 20.37
C ALA A 132 -10.73 1.06 19.14
N VAL A 133 -12.01 1.17 18.78
CA VAL A 133 -12.48 1.85 17.57
C VAL A 133 -13.03 3.22 17.95
N LEU A 134 -12.42 4.27 17.40
CA LEU A 134 -12.88 5.65 17.53
C LEU A 134 -13.50 6.10 16.19
N PRO A 135 -14.83 6.25 16.11
CA PRO A 135 -15.48 6.75 14.91
C PRO A 135 -15.15 8.22 14.69
N VAL A 136 -14.78 8.58 13.45
CA VAL A 136 -14.47 9.95 13.04
C VAL A 136 -15.53 10.47 12.08
N PHE A 137 -15.75 9.75 10.98
CA PHE A 137 -16.78 10.05 9.98
C PHE A 137 -17.73 8.88 9.86
N ASN A 138 -19.02 9.16 9.82
CA ASN A 138 -20.06 8.17 9.57
C ASN A 138 -20.93 8.69 8.43
N ASN A 139 -20.75 8.12 7.23
CA ASN A 139 -21.46 8.52 6.01
C ASN A 139 -21.53 10.05 5.82
N THR A 140 -20.38 10.71 5.99
CA THR A 140 -20.27 12.17 5.95
C THR A 140 -19.99 12.64 4.53
N LEU A 141 -20.67 13.70 4.08
CA LEU A 141 -20.41 14.32 2.78
C LEU A 141 -19.03 15.00 2.78
N MET A 142 -18.19 14.65 1.81
CA MET A 142 -16.91 15.31 1.53
C MET A 142 -17.03 16.08 0.21
N GLN A 143 -17.04 17.41 0.28
CA GLN A 143 -17.10 18.31 -0.87
C GLN A 143 -16.60 19.71 -0.51
N GLY A 144 -16.10 20.46 -1.50
CA GLY A 144 -15.73 21.86 -1.33
C GLY A 144 -14.45 22.07 -0.52
N GLU A 145 -14.13 23.35 -0.24
CA GLU A 145 -12.92 23.77 0.47
C GLU A 145 -12.80 23.13 1.87
N ALA A 146 -13.93 22.94 2.54
CA ALA A 146 -14.02 22.39 3.88
C ALA A 146 -13.74 20.88 3.93
N GLY A 147 -14.12 20.12 2.90
CA GLY A 147 -14.14 18.66 2.96
C GLY A 147 -15.04 18.14 4.10
N ALA A 148 -14.78 16.90 4.54
CA ALA A 148 -15.38 16.34 5.74
C ALA A 148 -14.52 16.68 6.97
N GLN A 149 -15.13 17.17 8.04
CA GLN A 149 -14.44 17.65 9.23
C GLN A 149 -15.03 17.06 10.51
N ALA A 150 -14.18 16.65 11.43
CA ALA A 150 -14.57 16.13 12.73
C ALA A 150 -13.56 16.53 13.79
N VAL A 151 -14.05 16.71 15.02
CA VAL A 151 -13.19 16.87 16.19
C VAL A 151 -13.47 15.70 17.11
N VAL A 152 -12.43 14.93 17.41
CA VAL A 152 -12.54 13.70 18.20
C VAL A 152 -11.77 13.83 19.51
N GLN A 153 -12.27 13.12 20.51
CA GLN A 153 -11.57 12.92 21.78
C GLN A 153 -10.83 11.58 21.70
N LEU A 154 -9.52 11.63 21.83
CA LEU A 154 -8.68 10.43 21.83
C LEU A 154 -8.84 9.65 23.15
N PRO A 155 -8.60 8.32 23.13
CA PRO A 155 -8.49 7.54 24.35
C PRO A 155 -7.40 8.10 25.27
N LYS A 156 -7.65 8.16 26.59
CA LYS A 156 -6.66 8.65 27.56
C LYS A 156 -5.37 7.83 27.57
N ASP A 157 -5.50 6.53 27.29
CA ASP A 157 -4.39 5.58 27.34
C ASP A 157 -3.81 5.27 25.95
N LEU A 158 -3.69 6.28 25.08
CA LEU A 158 -3.12 6.10 23.73
C LEU A 158 -1.75 5.40 23.73
N LEU A 159 -0.93 5.69 24.75
CA LEU A 159 0.38 5.07 24.94
C LEU A 159 0.32 3.56 25.16
N MET A 160 -0.85 2.96 25.40
CA MET A 160 -0.98 1.52 25.47
C MET A 160 -0.94 0.86 24.09
N TYR A 161 -1.32 1.58 23.03
CA TYR A 161 -1.42 1.03 21.68
C TYR A 161 -0.13 1.28 20.90
N ASP A 162 0.31 0.27 20.17
CA ASP A 162 1.43 0.38 19.24
C ASP A 162 0.99 0.23 17.78
N VAL A 163 -0.30 -0.08 17.56
CA VAL A 163 -0.90 -0.19 16.24
C VAL A 163 -2.01 0.85 16.11
N LEU A 164 -1.94 1.65 15.05
CA LEU A 164 -2.98 2.56 14.60
C LEU A 164 -3.29 2.28 13.13
N GLU A 165 -4.52 1.85 12.86
CA GLU A 165 -5.02 1.65 11.50
C GLU A 165 -6.15 2.64 11.18
N LEU A 166 -6.19 3.10 9.92
CA LEU A 166 -7.28 3.89 9.37
C LEU A 166 -8.23 2.96 8.62
N ASP A 167 -9.44 2.75 9.15
CA ASP A 167 -10.53 2.06 8.48
C ASP A 167 -11.37 3.09 7.74
N ALA A 168 -10.99 3.35 6.48
CA ALA A 168 -11.59 4.37 5.63
C ALA A 168 -12.44 3.71 4.55
N ALA A 169 -13.56 4.33 4.21
CA ALA A 169 -14.41 3.92 3.10
C ALA A 169 -14.96 5.12 2.34
N LEU A 170 -15.08 4.97 1.02
CA LEU A 170 -15.74 5.93 0.15
C LEU A 170 -16.91 5.27 -0.57
N SER A 171 -18.02 6.01 -0.68
CA SER A 171 -19.21 5.57 -1.40
C SER A 171 -19.86 6.74 -2.13
N CYS A 172 -20.71 6.42 -3.13
CA CYS A 172 -21.45 7.47 -3.82
C CYS A 172 -22.47 8.13 -2.88
N PRO A 173 -22.83 9.41 -3.13
CA PRO A 173 -23.98 10.06 -2.49
C PRO A 173 -25.31 9.31 -2.64
N GLY A 174 -25.52 8.64 -3.77
CA GLY A 174 -26.69 7.82 -4.04
C GLY A 174 -26.39 6.31 -4.02
N ARG A 175 -27.42 5.50 -4.23
CA ARG A 175 -27.31 4.03 -4.23
C ARG A 175 -26.70 3.43 -5.49
N ARG A 176 -26.37 4.25 -6.48
CA ARG A 176 -25.88 3.81 -7.78
C ARG A 176 -24.65 4.61 -8.19
N ASP A 177 -23.81 3.96 -8.99
CA ASP A 177 -22.57 4.48 -9.55
C ASP A 177 -22.78 5.81 -10.30
N GLU A 178 -23.95 6.06 -10.89
CA GLU A 178 -24.21 7.31 -11.62
C GLU A 178 -24.10 8.57 -10.76
N THR A 179 -24.20 8.43 -9.43
CA THR A 179 -24.09 9.53 -8.46
C THR A 179 -22.68 9.75 -7.94
N CYS A 180 -21.75 8.83 -8.21
CA CYS A 180 -20.34 9.02 -7.87
C CYS A 180 -19.67 10.05 -8.76
N ALA A 181 -18.57 10.62 -8.27
CA ALA A 181 -17.71 11.49 -9.07
C ALA A 181 -17.27 10.77 -10.35
N HIS A 182 -17.26 11.51 -11.46
CA HIS A 182 -16.83 10.95 -12.74
C HIS A 182 -15.33 10.67 -12.79
N TRP A 183 -14.55 11.42 -12.02
CA TRP A 183 -13.10 11.44 -12.06
C TRP A 183 -12.50 10.90 -10.77
N ASP A 184 -11.34 10.32 -10.95
CA ASP A 184 -10.39 9.97 -9.92
C ASP A 184 -9.71 11.21 -9.35
N HIS A 185 -9.68 11.31 -8.03
CA HIS A 185 -9.09 12.42 -7.33
C HIS A 185 -8.36 11.93 -6.09
N THR A 186 -7.24 12.60 -5.79
CA THR A 186 -6.57 12.39 -4.52
C THR A 186 -7.47 12.80 -3.36
N VAL A 187 -7.55 11.92 -2.36
CA VAL A 187 -8.20 12.15 -1.08
C VAL A 187 -7.14 12.09 -0.01
N GLN A 188 -7.05 13.13 0.82
CA GLN A 188 -6.07 13.24 1.89
C GLN A 188 -6.78 13.47 3.22
N LEU A 189 -6.31 12.79 4.25
CA LEU A 189 -6.71 12.99 5.64
C LEU A 189 -5.61 13.75 6.38
N PHE A 190 -5.98 14.87 6.97
CA PHE A 190 -5.10 15.70 7.79
C PHE A 190 -5.52 15.65 9.25
N ILE A 191 -4.55 15.73 10.16
CA ILE A 191 -4.78 15.77 11.61
C ILE A 191 -4.13 17.00 12.24
N CYS A 192 -4.80 17.59 13.22
CA CYS A 192 -4.27 18.64 14.06
C CYS A 192 -4.76 18.47 15.51
N CYS A 193 -3.85 18.08 16.40
CA CYS A 193 -4.13 17.83 17.82
C CYS A 193 -3.70 19.00 18.72
N ASP A 194 -2.70 19.76 18.27
CA ASP A 194 -2.25 20.99 18.90
C ASP A 194 -2.02 22.03 17.79
N HIS A 195 -2.79 23.12 17.84
CA HIS A 195 -2.75 24.17 16.83
C HIS A 195 -1.41 24.93 16.80
N PHE A 196 -0.67 24.91 17.91
CA PHE A 196 0.64 25.55 18.01
C PHE A 196 1.79 24.60 17.66
N SER A 197 1.50 23.31 17.50
CA SER A 197 2.50 22.33 17.11
C SER A 197 2.88 22.51 15.64
N PRO A 198 4.17 22.38 15.28
CA PRO A 198 4.60 22.33 13.88
C PRO A 198 4.06 21.08 13.15
N HIS A 199 3.40 20.17 13.87
CA HIS A 199 2.77 18.96 13.34
C HIS A 199 1.25 19.12 13.10
N CYS A 200 0.67 20.30 13.33
CA CYS A 200 -0.71 20.58 12.93
C CYS A 200 -0.86 20.52 11.40
N ASN A 201 -1.98 19.96 10.93
CA ASN A 201 -2.30 19.80 9.50
C ASN A 201 -1.29 18.92 8.73
N MET A 202 -0.73 17.92 9.41
CA MET A 202 0.05 16.88 8.76
C MET A 202 -0.86 15.81 8.15
N GLU A 203 -0.46 15.27 7.00
CA GLU A 203 -1.16 14.15 6.38
C GLU A 203 -0.96 12.89 7.21
N ILE A 204 -2.05 12.18 7.48
CA ILE A 204 -2.02 10.87 8.17
C ILE A 204 -2.54 9.74 7.28
N GLY A 205 -3.18 10.03 6.15
CA GLY A 205 -3.59 9.01 5.18
C GLY A 205 -3.94 9.61 3.82
N ARG A 206 -3.80 8.80 2.76
CA ARG A 206 -4.11 9.19 1.38
C ARG A 206 -4.72 8.03 0.61
N TRP A 207 -5.70 8.34 -0.23
CA TRP A 207 -6.40 7.41 -1.12
C TRP A 207 -6.68 8.08 -2.47
N ILE A 208 -7.05 7.32 -3.47
CA ILE A 208 -7.56 7.84 -4.75
C ILE A 208 -9.00 7.35 -4.93
N THR A 209 -9.89 8.25 -5.31
CA THR A 209 -11.28 7.87 -5.60
C THR A 209 -11.35 7.02 -6.86
N ALA A 210 -12.29 6.07 -6.90
CA ALA A 210 -12.57 5.31 -8.11
C ALA A 210 -13.31 6.15 -9.17
N PHE A 211 -13.14 5.81 -10.45
CA PHE A 211 -13.91 6.38 -11.55
C PHE A 211 -15.36 5.93 -11.51
N ARG A 212 -16.23 6.80 -11.00
CA ARG A 212 -17.69 6.64 -11.05
C ARG A 212 -18.15 5.29 -10.48
N ARG A 213 -17.53 4.85 -9.38
CA ARG A 213 -17.78 3.53 -8.80
C ARG A 213 -17.92 3.62 -7.29
N GLY A 214 -19.06 3.18 -6.76
CA GLY A 214 -19.48 3.41 -5.37
C GLY A 214 -18.90 2.47 -4.33
N THR A 215 -17.72 1.91 -4.58
CA THR A 215 -17.07 0.98 -3.65
C THR A 215 -15.64 1.42 -3.38
N GLY A 216 -15.16 1.11 -2.19
CA GLY A 216 -13.82 1.43 -1.72
C GLY A 216 -13.79 1.38 -0.20
N ARG A 217 -13.02 0.45 0.37
CA ARG A 217 -12.75 0.37 1.80
C ARG A 217 -11.36 -0.18 2.00
N TRP A 218 -10.61 0.46 2.88
CA TRP A 218 -9.20 0.16 3.08
C TRP A 218 -8.88 0.21 4.57
N LEU A 219 -7.91 -0.60 4.97
CA LEU A 219 -7.38 -0.63 6.33
C LEU A 219 -5.88 -0.36 6.27
N THR A 220 -5.52 0.91 6.44
CA THR A 220 -4.14 1.40 6.26
C THR A 220 -3.42 1.49 7.60
N ASP A 221 -2.26 0.83 7.73
CA ASP A 221 -1.40 0.95 8.92
C ASP A 221 -0.65 2.29 8.91
N VAL A 222 -0.96 3.12 9.90
CA VAL A 222 -0.34 4.44 10.12
C VAL A 222 0.27 4.53 11.52
N SER A 223 0.58 3.38 12.13
CA SER A 223 1.23 3.26 13.44
C SER A 223 2.45 4.17 13.61
N PRO A 224 3.35 4.33 12.61
CA PRO A 224 4.49 5.25 12.73
C PRO A 224 4.11 6.70 13.04
N LEU A 225 2.89 7.11 12.69
CA LEU A 225 2.37 8.46 12.87
C LEU A 225 1.64 8.67 14.20
N LEU A 226 1.60 7.67 15.09
CA LEU A 226 1.10 7.81 16.46
C LEU A 226 1.61 9.07 17.20
N PRO A 227 2.88 9.52 17.05
CA PRO A 227 3.33 10.75 17.70
C PRO A 227 2.65 12.04 17.22
N LEU A 228 1.89 12.04 16.11
CA LEU A 228 1.03 13.16 15.72
C LEU A 228 -0.17 13.33 16.68
N LEU A 229 -0.59 12.25 17.35
CA LEU A 229 -1.71 12.19 18.29
C LEU A 229 -1.23 12.61 19.69
N ASN A 230 -0.73 13.85 19.81
CA ASN A 230 -0.02 14.35 20.98
C ASN A 230 -0.89 15.12 22.01
N SER A 231 -2.21 15.19 21.78
CA SER A 231 -3.17 15.88 22.62
C SER A 231 -4.44 15.05 22.72
N GLU A 232 -5.22 15.24 23.78
CA GLU A 232 -6.47 14.49 23.98
C GLU A 232 -7.55 14.82 22.94
N ARG A 233 -7.46 15.96 22.26
CA ARG A 233 -8.44 16.44 21.30
C ARG A 233 -7.78 16.70 19.96
N CYS A 234 -8.30 16.12 18.89
CA CYS A 234 -7.78 16.34 17.54
C CYS A 234 -8.88 16.73 16.56
N ALA A 235 -8.59 17.70 15.71
CA ALA A 235 -9.34 17.97 14.50
C ALA A 235 -8.81 17.09 13.36
N LEU A 236 -9.72 16.42 12.64
CA LEU A 236 -9.43 15.67 11.43
C LEU A 236 -10.21 16.26 10.26
N VAL A 237 -9.53 16.40 9.13
CA VAL A 237 -10.11 16.93 7.89
C VAL A 237 -9.77 15.98 6.75
N MET A 238 -10.79 15.36 6.16
CA MET A 238 -10.65 14.58 4.93
C MET A 238 -11.13 15.41 3.75
N LYS A 239 -10.29 15.57 2.73
CA LYS A 239 -10.61 16.42 1.59
C LYS A 239 -10.10 15.86 0.27
N THR A 240 -10.71 16.34 -0.79
CA THR A 240 -10.39 16.13 -2.20
C THR A 240 -10.38 17.51 -2.90
N PRO A 241 -10.02 17.68 -4.19
CA PRO A 241 -10.08 18.99 -4.84
C PRO A 241 -11.45 19.67 -4.62
N PRO A 242 -11.49 20.95 -4.23
CA PRO A 242 -12.74 21.62 -3.81
C PRO A 242 -13.85 21.63 -4.88
N TRP A 243 -13.47 21.61 -6.15
CA TRP A 243 -14.36 21.60 -7.30
C TRP A 243 -14.84 20.18 -7.69
N ALA A 244 -14.30 19.15 -7.06
CA ALA A 244 -14.69 17.77 -7.33
C ALA A 244 -16.16 17.52 -6.96
N MET A 245 -16.76 16.56 -7.67
CA MET A 245 -18.03 15.99 -7.28
C MET A 245 -17.95 15.35 -5.88
N PRO A 246 -19.07 15.33 -5.13
CA PRO A 246 -19.08 14.86 -3.76
C PRO A 246 -18.85 13.35 -3.65
N TRP A 247 -18.19 12.96 -2.56
CA TRP A 247 -18.12 11.58 -2.06
C TRP A 247 -18.71 11.50 -0.65
N ILE A 248 -19.23 10.32 -0.28
CA ILE A 248 -19.58 10.01 1.10
C ILE A 248 -18.41 9.25 1.72
N THR A 249 -17.89 9.75 2.84
CA THR A 249 -16.78 9.14 3.56
C THR A 249 -17.21 8.56 4.90
N SER A 250 -16.65 7.41 5.25
CA SER A 250 -16.64 6.88 6.61
C SER A 250 -15.20 6.62 7.03
N LEU A 251 -14.89 6.90 8.29
CA LEU A 251 -13.55 6.73 8.84
C LEU A 251 -13.63 6.36 10.31
N ASN A 252 -12.91 5.31 10.68
CA ASN A 252 -12.62 4.98 12.08
C ASN A 252 -11.11 4.96 12.30
N LEU A 253 -10.65 5.51 13.43
CA LEU A 253 -9.31 5.23 13.95
C LEU A 253 -9.39 3.94 14.77
N ARG A 254 -8.52 2.98 14.47
CA ARG A 254 -8.49 1.68 15.14
C ARG A 254 -7.18 1.51 15.88
N PHE A 255 -7.26 1.42 17.19
CA PHE A 255 -6.11 1.25 18.07
C PHE A 255 -6.04 -0.18 18.59
N SER A 256 -4.90 -0.85 18.41
CA SER A 256 -4.73 -2.23 18.87
C SER A 256 -3.30 -2.48 19.38
N HIS A 257 -3.07 -3.72 19.80
CA HIS A 257 -1.74 -4.17 20.22
C HIS A 257 -1.21 -5.17 19.22
N SER A 258 0.05 -5.02 18.78
CA SER A 258 0.68 -6.07 17.98
C SER A 258 0.77 -7.39 18.78
N ASN A 259 0.13 -8.43 18.22
CA ASN A 259 0.11 -9.79 18.76
C ASN A 259 1.40 -10.50 18.33
N ARG A 260 2.54 -10.15 18.95
CA ARG A 260 3.76 -10.95 18.85
C ARG A 260 4.03 -11.53 20.24
N SER A 261 4.20 -12.85 20.29
CA SER A 261 4.48 -13.69 21.47
C SER A 261 5.84 -13.41 22.14
N GLY A 262 6.36 -12.19 21.99
CA GLY A 262 7.62 -11.73 22.57
C GLY A 262 7.44 -11.04 23.93
N ASN A 263 8.56 -10.86 24.63
CA ASN A 263 8.59 -10.13 25.88
C ASN A 263 8.17 -8.67 25.65
N VAL A 264 7.17 -8.18 26.40
CA VAL A 264 6.63 -6.81 26.25
C VAL A 264 7.71 -5.73 26.37
N SER A 265 8.78 -6.01 27.13
CA SER A 265 9.92 -5.10 27.32
C SER A 265 10.82 -4.91 26.09
N GLU A 266 10.74 -5.79 25.09
CA GLU A 266 11.49 -5.68 23.83
C GLU A 266 10.70 -4.97 22.73
N LYS A 267 9.40 -4.75 22.96
CA LYS A 267 8.50 -4.13 22.01
C LYS A 267 8.85 -2.67 21.80
N LEU A 268 8.95 -2.28 20.52
CA LEU A 268 9.25 -0.93 20.11
C LEU A 268 7.95 -0.17 19.83
N TYR A 269 7.93 1.12 20.17
CA TYR A 269 6.85 2.02 19.81
C TYR A 269 7.41 3.35 19.28
N PRO A 270 6.73 3.97 18.30
CA PRO A 270 7.11 5.29 17.80
C PRO A 270 6.78 6.32 18.87
N PHE A 271 7.77 7.10 19.29
CA PHE A 271 7.60 8.09 20.36
C PHE A 271 7.88 9.51 19.89
N LYS A 272 8.51 9.68 18.74
CA LYS A 272 8.83 10.97 18.15
C LYS A 272 8.88 10.82 16.63
N LEU A 273 8.50 11.87 15.94
CA LEU A 273 8.69 12.03 14.50
C LEU A 273 9.40 13.35 14.20
N MET A 274 10.04 13.41 13.05
CA MET A 274 10.65 14.62 12.49
C MET A 274 10.24 14.70 11.03
N PHE A 275 9.56 15.79 10.64
CA PHE A 275 9.25 16.06 9.25
C PHE A 275 10.54 16.31 8.46
N LEU A 276 10.59 15.79 7.23
CA LEU A 276 11.72 15.94 6.32
C LEU A 276 11.37 16.85 5.16
N TYR A 277 10.57 16.33 4.20
CA TYR A 277 10.33 17.00 2.94
C TYR A 277 8.85 16.92 2.54
N LYS A 278 8.43 17.90 1.74
CA LYS A 278 7.17 17.89 1.02
C LYS A 278 7.45 17.92 -0.47
N GLY A 279 6.68 17.20 -1.27
CA GLY A 279 6.80 17.22 -2.73
C GLY A 279 6.41 18.58 -3.35
N GLY A 280 6.38 18.63 -4.68
CA GLY A 280 6.07 19.84 -5.44
C GLY A 280 6.07 19.58 -6.95
N ALA A 281 6.10 20.66 -7.74
CA ALA A 281 6.17 20.59 -9.20
C ALA A 281 7.42 19.81 -9.65
N PHE A 282 7.22 18.78 -10.45
CA PHE A 282 8.26 17.88 -10.95
C PHE A 282 8.93 18.47 -12.20
N ASP A 283 9.53 19.65 -12.02
CA ASP A 283 10.15 20.47 -13.07
C ASP A 283 11.69 20.52 -12.95
N ARG A 284 12.35 21.31 -13.82
CA ARG A 284 13.82 21.47 -13.82
C ARG A 284 14.44 21.83 -12.47
N ASP A 285 13.68 22.51 -11.62
CA ASP A 285 14.17 22.98 -10.33
C ASP A 285 13.76 22.04 -9.19
N TYR A 286 13.09 20.90 -9.46
CA TYR A 286 12.59 19.95 -8.45
C TYR A 286 13.63 19.61 -7.38
N ASN A 287 14.79 19.10 -7.79
CA ASN A 287 15.82 18.66 -6.85
C ASN A 287 16.54 19.83 -6.17
N SER A 288 16.54 21.02 -6.77
CA SER A 288 17.16 22.21 -6.16
C SER A 288 16.38 22.75 -4.94
N ARG A 289 15.11 22.36 -4.80
CA ARG A 289 14.24 22.76 -3.68
C ARG A 289 14.52 21.98 -2.39
N PHE A 290 15.27 20.89 -2.47
CA PHE A 290 15.59 20.05 -1.31
C PHE A 290 17.00 20.33 -0.83
N GLN A 291 17.12 20.73 0.44
CA GLN A 291 18.40 20.92 1.10
C GLN A 291 18.67 19.76 2.06
N GLU A 292 19.94 19.42 2.23
CA GLU A 292 20.34 18.38 3.15
C GLU A 292 19.91 18.71 4.59
N VAL A 293 19.18 17.79 5.22
CA VAL A 293 18.72 17.92 6.60
C VAL A 293 19.73 17.26 7.53
N LYS A 294 20.25 18.04 8.49
CA LYS A 294 21.09 17.54 9.59
C LYS A 294 20.23 17.19 10.79
N PHE A 295 20.46 16.03 11.39
CA PHE A 295 19.72 15.58 12.58
C PHE A 295 20.58 14.74 13.51
N THR A 296 20.22 14.73 14.79
CA THR A 296 20.78 13.81 15.79
C THR A 296 19.70 12.81 16.22
N VAL A 297 20.12 11.59 16.53
CA VAL A 297 19.19 10.57 17.02
C VAL A 297 18.85 10.89 18.48
N PRO A 298 17.55 11.04 18.84
CA PRO A 298 17.17 11.29 20.22
C PRO A 298 17.65 10.17 21.16
N PRO A 299 18.04 10.49 22.40
CA PRO A 299 18.42 9.47 23.38
C PRO A 299 17.32 8.42 23.55
N SER A 300 17.72 7.19 23.91
CA SER A 300 16.85 6.00 24.08
C SER A 300 16.25 5.40 22.81
N THR A 301 16.47 6.00 21.64
CA THR A 301 16.08 5.42 20.36
C THR A 301 16.74 4.06 20.14
N LYS A 302 15.97 3.10 19.63
CA LYS A 302 16.40 1.75 19.27
C LYS A 302 16.20 1.45 17.79
N LYS A 303 15.33 2.19 17.11
CA LYS A 303 15.13 2.11 15.67
C LYS A 303 14.78 3.49 15.13
N VAL A 304 15.30 3.82 13.94
CA VAL A 304 14.91 4.98 13.14
C VAL A 304 14.35 4.47 11.81
N GLU A 305 13.12 4.87 11.48
CA GLU A 305 12.46 4.50 10.23
C GLU A 305 12.24 5.74 9.35
N LEU A 306 12.57 5.66 8.07
CA LEU A 306 12.05 6.56 7.06
C LEU A 306 10.60 6.18 6.77
N TYR A 307 9.69 7.16 6.81
CA TYR A 307 8.30 7.01 6.41
C TYR A 307 7.98 8.05 5.33
N ALA A 308 7.56 7.63 4.14
CA ALA A 308 7.21 8.55 3.05
C ALA A 308 5.97 8.09 2.29
N VAL A 309 5.01 9.00 2.07
CA VAL A 309 3.84 8.76 1.21
C VAL A 309 4.04 9.58 -0.06
N ILE A 310 4.21 8.92 -1.21
CA ILE A 310 4.61 9.55 -2.47
C ILE A 310 3.65 9.14 -3.58
N THR A 311 3.15 10.11 -4.34
CA THR A 311 2.37 9.89 -5.57
C THR A 311 2.75 10.93 -6.61
N GLY A 312 2.99 10.52 -7.85
CA GLY A 312 3.12 11.43 -8.98
C GLY A 312 1.76 11.71 -9.64
N GLN A 313 1.52 12.94 -10.08
CA GLN A 313 0.24 13.42 -10.57
C GLN A 313 0.45 14.41 -11.72
N GLY A 314 -0.55 14.59 -12.59
CA GLY A 314 -0.42 15.44 -13.78
C GLY A 314 0.31 14.74 -14.92
N SER A 315 0.42 15.42 -16.06
CA SER A 315 0.96 14.82 -17.28
C SER A 315 1.59 15.90 -18.16
N ASP A 316 2.92 15.93 -18.20
CA ASP A 316 3.68 16.78 -19.12
C ASP A 316 3.85 16.11 -20.50
N GLU A 317 4.75 16.60 -21.36
CA GLU A 317 5.00 16.00 -22.67
C GLU A 317 5.60 14.59 -22.66
N ASN A 318 6.12 14.13 -21.51
CA ASN A 318 6.63 12.78 -21.27
C ASN A 318 5.61 11.93 -20.49
N ASN A 319 4.39 12.44 -20.31
CA ASN A 319 3.36 11.92 -19.41
C ASN A 319 3.82 11.87 -17.94
N CYS A 320 4.79 12.72 -17.57
CA CYS A 320 5.38 12.68 -16.25
C CYS A 320 4.55 13.38 -15.18
N GLY A 321 4.74 12.86 -13.97
CA GLY A 321 3.78 12.97 -12.89
C GLY A 321 3.06 11.64 -12.75
N GLU A 322 1.97 11.46 -13.48
CA GLU A 322 1.05 10.35 -13.32
C GLU A 322 1.51 9.04 -13.96
N PHE A 323 1.94 9.07 -15.23
CA PHE A 323 2.11 7.86 -16.05
C PHE A 323 3.56 7.52 -16.37
N CYS A 324 4.50 8.44 -16.16
CA CYS A 324 5.91 8.11 -16.34
C CYS A 324 6.48 7.43 -15.09
N VAL A 325 7.50 6.58 -15.29
CA VAL A 325 8.24 5.97 -14.18
C VAL A 325 9.07 7.04 -13.49
N THR A 326 8.76 7.30 -12.21
CA THR A 326 9.55 8.17 -11.34
C THR A 326 10.33 7.36 -10.32
N SER A 327 11.57 7.78 -10.06
CA SER A 327 12.43 7.23 -9.01
C SER A 327 12.66 8.26 -7.91
N HIS A 328 12.69 7.82 -6.67
CA HIS A 328 12.79 8.66 -5.48
C HIS A 328 13.91 8.13 -4.58
N PHE A 329 14.72 9.04 -4.05
CA PHE A 329 15.94 8.69 -3.32
C PHE A 329 16.05 9.47 -2.02
N PHE A 330 16.45 8.76 -0.96
CA PHE A 330 16.89 9.36 0.31
C PHE A 330 18.33 8.93 0.56
N LEU A 331 19.26 9.87 0.36
CA LEU A 331 20.69 9.68 0.58
C LEU A 331 21.03 10.03 2.03
N VAL A 332 21.40 9.03 2.81
CA VAL A 332 21.79 9.17 4.22
C VAL A 332 23.32 9.23 4.33
N ASN A 333 23.81 10.23 5.08
CA ASN A 333 25.24 10.45 5.34
C ASN A 333 26.12 10.52 4.07
N GLY A 334 25.53 10.92 2.94
CA GLY A 334 26.20 11.01 1.64
C GLY A 334 26.58 9.67 0.99
N ILE A 335 26.30 8.53 1.62
CA ILE A 335 26.80 7.21 1.17
C ILE A 335 25.72 6.12 1.08
N HIS A 336 24.64 6.22 1.86
CA HIS A 336 23.59 5.20 1.87
C HIS A 336 22.39 5.66 1.06
N ASN A 337 22.23 5.09 -0.14
CA ASN A 337 21.13 5.43 -1.03
C ASN A 337 19.93 4.50 -0.78
N ASN A 338 18.81 5.05 -0.34
CA ASN A 338 17.55 4.33 -0.23
C ASN A 338 16.68 4.75 -1.41
N SER A 339 16.25 3.82 -2.27
CA SER A 339 15.51 4.14 -3.49
C SER A 339 14.13 3.49 -3.55
N LEU A 340 13.17 4.19 -4.16
CA LEU A 340 11.85 3.69 -4.54
C LEU A 340 11.58 4.11 -5.98
N THR A 341 11.28 3.17 -6.87
CA THR A 341 10.86 3.44 -8.24
C THR A 341 9.45 2.90 -8.46
N PHE A 342 8.61 3.67 -9.15
CA PHE A 342 7.26 3.24 -9.53
C PHE A 342 7.25 2.61 -10.92
N ASP A 343 7.86 1.44 -11.04
CA ASP A 343 8.05 0.73 -12.32
C ASP A 343 6.73 0.31 -12.98
N SER A 344 5.61 0.33 -12.25
CA SER A 344 4.30 0.02 -12.83
C SER A 344 3.68 1.18 -13.61
N ALA A 345 4.17 2.42 -13.47
CA ALA A 345 3.47 3.63 -13.90
C ALA A 345 3.17 3.71 -15.41
N ASP A 346 4.04 3.16 -16.24
CA ASP A 346 3.89 3.17 -17.70
C ASP A 346 3.21 1.90 -18.25
N LEU A 347 2.82 0.98 -17.36
CA LEU A 347 2.23 -0.29 -17.77
C LEU A 347 0.74 -0.12 -18.09
N PRO A 348 0.25 -0.61 -19.24
CA PRO A 348 -1.16 -0.52 -19.63
C PRO A 348 -2.16 -1.18 -18.65
N LEU A 349 -1.68 -2.03 -17.74
CA LEU A 349 -2.52 -2.73 -16.76
C LEU A 349 -2.00 -2.57 -15.32
N GLY A 350 -1.06 -1.66 -15.05
CA GLY A 350 -0.39 -1.59 -13.75
C GLY A 350 -1.35 -1.58 -12.55
N CYS A 351 -2.47 -0.87 -12.64
CA CYS A 351 -3.48 -0.84 -11.57
C CYS A 351 -4.48 -1.98 -11.61
N ALA A 352 -4.82 -2.47 -12.80
CA ALA A 352 -5.60 -3.70 -12.93
C ALA A 352 -4.93 -4.91 -12.26
N MET A 353 -3.60 -4.89 -12.18
CA MET A 353 -2.84 -5.93 -11.48
C MET A 353 -2.93 -5.86 -9.96
N ARG A 354 -3.33 -4.72 -9.42
CA ARG A 354 -3.42 -4.45 -7.97
C ARG A 354 -4.82 -4.66 -7.41
N VAL A 355 -5.73 -5.26 -8.18
CA VAL A 355 -7.08 -5.60 -7.71
C VAL A 355 -7.05 -6.56 -6.52
N GLY A 356 -6.08 -7.48 -6.48
CA GLY A 356 -5.84 -8.35 -5.32
C GLY A 356 -5.35 -7.62 -4.07
N GLU A 357 -4.85 -6.39 -4.21
CA GLU A 357 -4.42 -5.51 -3.12
C GLU A 357 -5.52 -4.55 -2.65
N GLY A 358 -6.70 -4.60 -3.30
CA GLY A 358 -7.85 -3.77 -2.97
C GLY A 358 -8.18 -2.68 -3.98
N ALA A 359 -7.49 -2.62 -5.13
CA ALA A 359 -7.85 -1.68 -6.19
C ALA A 359 -9.23 -2.04 -6.72
N VAL A 360 -10.08 -1.04 -6.93
CA VAL A 360 -11.47 -1.29 -7.28
C VAL A 360 -11.56 -1.69 -8.75
N PRO A 361 -12.08 -2.89 -9.08
CA PRO A 361 -12.19 -3.31 -10.47
C PRO A 361 -13.47 -2.77 -11.13
N ASN A 362 -13.45 -2.76 -12.47
CA ASN A 362 -14.58 -2.40 -13.34
C ASN A 362 -15.08 -0.96 -13.13
N GLU A 363 -14.16 -0.02 -12.97
CA GLU A 363 -14.48 1.40 -12.97
C GLU A 363 -14.74 1.91 -14.40
N HIS A 364 -15.34 3.09 -14.54
CA HIS A 364 -15.74 3.63 -15.84
C HIS A 364 -14.61 4.30 -16.64
N GLY A 365 -13.51 4.68 -15.97
CA GLY A 365 -12.41 5.42 -16.56
C GLY A 365 -11.19 4.57 -16.91
N THR A 366 -10.02 5.21 -16.92
CA THR A 366 -8.73 4.59 -17.28
C THR A 366 -8.12 3.78 -16.14
N TRP A 367 -8.92 3.25 -15.21
CA TRP A 367 -8.50 2.59 -13.96
C TRP A 367 -7.51 1.43 -14.13
N LEU A 368 -7.41 0.90 -15.34
CA LEU A 368 -6.50 -0.17 -15.70
C LEU A 368 -5.02 0.25 -15.69
N TYR A 369 -4.71 1.45 -16.18
CA TYR A 369 -3.33 1.90 -16.40
C TYR A 369 -2.55 1.98 -15.10
N GLY A 370 -1.26 1.70 -15.14
CA GLY A 370 -0.40 1.98 -14.01
C GLY A 370 -0.27 3.48 -13.77
N ARG A 371 0.04 3.85 -12.53
CA ARG A 371 0.45 5.21 -12.16
C ARG A 371 1.61 5.22 -11.20
N ALA A 372 2.29 6.36 -11.11
CA ALA A 372 3.43 6.59 -10.23
C ALA A 372 3.01 6.62 -8.75
N GLY A 373 2.89 5.43 -8.15
CA GLY A 373 2.70 5.24 -6.71
C GLY A 373 1.26 5.18 -6.22
N TRP A 374 0.29 5.07 -7.13
CA TRP A 374 -1.12 4.98 -6.77
C TRP A 374 -1.95 4.24 -7.82
N CYS A 375 -3.18 3.90 -7.44
CA CYS A 375 -4.21 3.37 -8.33
C CYS A 375 -5.57 3.91 -7.94
N ASP A 376 -6.44 4.04 -8.92
CA ASP A 376 -7.84 4.39 -8.71
C ASP A 376 -8.51 3.40 -7.75
N GLY A 377 -9.33 3.94 -6.84
CA GLY A 377 -10.01 3.12 -5.84
C GLY A 377 -9.09 2.39 -4.86
N LEU A 378 -7.85 2.86 -4.66
CA LEU A 378 -6.89 2.22 -3.75
C LEU A 378 -6.32 3.22 -2.72
N GLN A 379 -5.91 2.72 -1.56
CA GLN A 379 -5.08 3.48 -0.62
C GLN A 379 -3.67 3.71 -1.18
N VAL A 380 -3.04 4.79 -0.75
CA VAL A 380 -1.60 5.01 -1.00
C VAL A 380 -0.84 4.52 0.22
N ASP A 381 -0.12 3.42 0.05
CA ASP A 381 0.68 2.85 1.13
C ASP A 381 1.99 3.64 1.35
N PRO A 382 2.40 3.83 2.61
CA PRO A 382 3.67 4.51 2.91
C PRO A 382 4.86 3.62 2.58
N TRP A 383 5.88 4.21 1.96
CA TRP A 383 7.20 3.61 1.86
C TRP A 383 7.94 3.72 3.20
N ARG A 384 8.38 2.58 3.72
CA ARG A 384 8.97 2.45 5.06
C ARG A 384 10.32 1.75 4.97
N VAL A 385 11.37 2.38 5.50
CA VAL A 385 12.75 1.83 5.47
C VAL A 385 13.39 1.94 6.85
N ASP A 386 13.96 0.85 7.36
CA ASP A 386 14.77 0.90 8.59
C ASP A 386 16.14 1.51 8.29
N LEU A 387 16.34 2.74 8.73
CA LEU A 387 17.59 3.47 8.56
C LEU A 387 18.59 3.20 9.68
N THR A 388 18.21 2.50 10.75
CA THR A 388 19.07 2.27 11.93
C THR A 388 20.48 1.78 11.59
N PRO A 389 20.68 0.83 10.65
CA PRO A 389 22.01 0.35 10.30
C PRO A 389 22.89 1.38 9.54
N GLN A 390 22.29 2.48 9.07
CA GLN A 390 22.92 3.50 8.22
C GLN A 390 23.30 4.76 9.02
N LEU A 391 22.99 4.79 10.32
CA LEU A 391 23.11 5.97 11.16
C LEU A 391 24.14 5.78 12.26
N ASP A 392 24.86 6.86 12.57
CA ASP A 392 25.58 6.99 13.84
C ASP A 392 24.59 7.46 14.91
N LEU A 393 24.20 6.55 15.81
CA LEU A 393 23.24 6.86 16.89
C LEU A 393 23.80 7.81 17.96
N SER A 394 25.10 8.10 17.93
CA SER A 394 25.80 8.96 18.89
C SER A 394 26.23 10.31 18.31
N ALA A 395 26.13 10.49 16.99
CA ALA A 395 26.57 11.68 16.29
C ALA A 395 25.47 12.34 15.44
N SER A 396 25.84 13.43 14.76
CA SER A 396 24.99 14.05 13.74
C SER A 396 25.00 13.21 12.47
N ASN A 397 23.83 13.06 11.87
CA ASN A 397 23.61 12.41 10.58
C ASN A 397 23.06 13.43 9.59
N THR A 398 23.11 13.10 8.31
CA THR A 398 22.48 13.87 7.23
C THR A 398 21.52 13.01 6.42
N ILE A 399 20.50 13.63 5.84
CA ILE A 399 19.62 13.01 4.86
C ILE A 399 19.24 14.02 3.78
N LEU A 400 19.34 13.63 2.51
CA LEU A 400 18.94 14.44 1.35
C LEU A 400 17.94 13.65 0.48
N TYR A 401 16.87 14.32 0.05
CA TYR A 401 15.90 13.77 -0.89
C TYR A 401 16.11 14.32 -2.30
N PHE A 402 15.93 13.47 -3.31
CA PHE A 402 15.80 13.87 -4.72
C PHE A 402 14.94 12.86 -5.49
N GLY A 403 14.31 13.32 -6.57
CA GLY A 403 13.55 12.47 -7.49
C GLY A 403 14.05 12.62 -8.93
N LEU A 404 13.99 11.53 -9.68
CA LEU A 404 14.52 11.44 -11.04
C LEU A 404 13.45 10.92 -11.99
N TYR A 405 13.55 11.37 -13.24
CA TYR A 405 12.90 10.80 -14.40
C TYR A 405 14.00 10.28 -15.34
N GLU A 406 13.92 9.01 -15.74
CA GLU A 406 14.95 8.34 -16.56
C GLU A 406 16.39 8.50 -16.02
N GLY A 407 16.53 8.46 -14.70
CA GLY A 407 17.82 8.61 -14.02
C GLY A 407 18.43 10.02 -14.08
N ARG A 408 17.65 11.03 -14.46
CA ARG A 408 18.08 12.43 -14.55
C ARG A 408 17.14 13.36 -13.78
N ASN A 409 17.58 14.59 -13.53
CA ASN A 409 16.68 15.62 -13.04
C ASN A 409 15.53 15.80 -14.03
N PRO A 410 14.26 15.86 -13.56
CA PRO A 410 13.14 16.15 -14.44
C PRO A 410 13.35 17.52 -15.10
N SER A 411 12.99 17.66 -16.38
CA SER A 411 13.12 18.93 -17.10
C SER A 411 12.08 19.05 -18.22
N PRO A 412 10.78 19.05 -17.89
CA PRO A 412 9.72 19.18 -18.87
C PRO A 412 9.73 20.55 -19.55
N THR A 413 9.17 20.59 -20.75
CA THR A 413 9.07 21.76 -21.62
C THR A 413 7.72 22.46 -21.49
N ARG A 414 6.68 21.78 -20.98
CA ARG A 414 5.38 22.36 -20.66
C ARG A 414 4.68 21.58 -19.54
N ASP A 415 3.78 22.26 -18.83
CA ASP A 415 2.81 21.66 -17.91
C ASP A 415 3.39 20.57 -16.97
N PRO A 416 4.43 20.90 -16.17
CA PRO A 416 5.09 19.90 -15.32
C PRO A 416 4.07 19.19 -14.43
N GLY A 417 4.21 17.87 -14.36
CA GLY A 417 3.54 17.08 -13.32
C GLY A 417 3.97 17.52 -11.92
N TYR A 418 3.42 16.87 -10.91
CA TYR A 418 3.68 17.20 -9.51
C TYR A 418 3.78 15.93 -8.67
N ILE A 419 4.76 15.91 -7.77
CA ILE A 419 4.89 14.86 -6.75
C ILE A 419 4.19 15.35 -5.50
N ILE A 420 3.13 14.66 -5.08
CA ILE A 420 2.54 14.86 -3.76
C ILE A 420 3.31 13.94 -2.80
N MET A 421 4.11 14.52 -1.92
CA MET A 421 4.86 13.76 -0.92
C MET A 421 4.80 14.39 0.47
N TYR A 422 4.72 13.55 1.50
CA TYR A 422 5.14 13.88 2.86
C TYR A 422 6.13 12.80 3.35
N SER A 423 7.23 13.22 3.96
CA SER A 423 8.22 12.30 4.52
C SER A 423 8.67 12.67 5.93
N TYR A 424 9.02 11.65 6.72
CA TYR A 424 9.35 11.76 8.13
C TYR A 424 10.45 10.77 8.51
N LEU A 425 11.25 11.15 9.52
CA LEU A 425 11.97 10.20 10.35
C LEU A 425 11.12 9.85 11.56
N ILE A 426 10.94 8.56 11.82
CA ILE A 426 10.19 8.04 12.95
C ILE A 426 11.15 7.36 13.91
N PHE A 427 11.16 7.82 15.16
CA PHE A 427 12.05 7.32 16.20
C PHE A 427 11.27 6.39 17.12
N TYR A 428 11.82 5.18 17.29
CA TYR A 428 11.23 4.14 18.12
C TYR A 428 12.08 3.90 19.35
N LYS A 429 11.43 3.64 20.48
CA LYS A 429 12.10 3.18 21.70
C LYS A 429 11.33 2.01 22.32
N ARG A 430 11.94 1.33 23.29
CA ARG A 430 11.27 0.26 24.03
C ARG A 430 10.18 0.82 24.92
N PHE A 431 9.08 0.08 25.06
CA PHE A 431 8.08 0.37 26.07
C PHE A 431 8.72 0.51 27.46
N PRO A 432 8.34 1.53 28.25
CA PRO A 432 8.81 1.63 29.62
C PRO A 432 8.37 0.36 30.39
N ASN A 433 9.27 -0.21 31.19
CA ASN A 433 8.94 -1.28 32.12
C ASN A 433 7.98 -0.72 33.18
N ILE A 434 6.67 -0.80 32.93
CA ILE A 434 5.66 -0.48 33.93
C ILE A 434 5.73 -1.61 34.97
N ASN A 435 6.10 -1.28 36.20
CA ASN A 435 6.22 -2.23 37.30
C ASN A 435 5.00 -3.18 37.36
N LYS A 436 5.29 -4.47 37.55
CA LYS A 436 4.38 -5.64 37.53
C LYS A 436 3.13 -5.56 38.43
N THR A 437 2.96 -4.49 39.21
CA THR A 437 1.82 -4.27 40.11
C THR A 437 0.55 -3.82 39.38
N TRP A 438 0.66 -3.07 38.26
CA TRP A 438 -0.53 -2.65 37.50
C TRP A 438 -1.08 -3.76 36.58
N GLN A 439 -0.23 -4.66 36.08
CA GLN A 439 -0.65 -5.77 35.19
C GLN A 439 -1.62 -6.76 35.87
N LYS A 440 -1.58 -6.91 37.20
CA LYS A 440 -2.50 -7.82 37.92
C LYS A 440 -3.94 -7.30 38.02
N SER A 441 -4.15 -5.98 38.05
CA SER A 441 -5.50 -5.41 37.94
C SER A 441 -6.01 -5.44 36.50
N PHE A 442 -5.11 -5.35 35.52
CA PHE A 442 -5.43 -5.26 34.08
C PHE A 442 -6.01 -6.54 33.47
N PHE A 443 -5.56 -7.73 33.88
CA PHE A 443 -6.13 -8.99 33.39
C PHE A 443 -7.49 -9.34 34.00
N ASN A 444 -7.86 -8.75 35.15
CA ASN A 444 -9.14 -9.04 35.80
C ASN A 444 -10.31 -8.24 35.20
N ILE A 445 -10.08 -7.08 34.57
CA ILE A 445 -11.16 -6.28 33.98
C ILE A 445 -11.69 -6.91 32.68
N PHE A 446 -10.83 -7.57 31.90
CA PHE A 446 -11.25 -8.30 30.69
C PHE A 446 -11.97 -9.64 30.97
N ARG A 447 -11.98 -10.11 32.23
CA ARG A 447 -12.71 -11.32 32.63
C ARG A 447 -14.09 -11.04 33.23
N ILE A 448 -14.46 -9.78 33.42
CA ILE A 448 -15.74 -9.37 34.05
C ILE A 448 -16.75 -8.86 33.00
N LEU A 449 -16.39 -8.82 31.71
CA LEU A 449 -17.26 -8.38 30.60
C LEU A 449 -17.43 -9.45 29.50
N ILE A 450 -17.49 -10.72 29.89
CA ILE A 450 -18.05 -11.82 29.07
C ILE A 450 -19.19 -12.48 29.83
#